data_AF-A0A060YZJ5-F1
#
_entry.id   AF-A0A060YZJ5-F1
#
_cell.length_a   1.000
_cell.length_b   1.000
_cell.length_c   1.000
_cell.angle_alpha   90.00
_cell.angle_beta   90.00
_cell.angle_gamma   90.00
#
_symmetry.space_group_name_H-M   'P 1'
#
loop_
_entity.id
_entity.type
_entity.pdbx_description
1 polymer ?
#
loop_
_entity_poly.entity_id
_entity_poly.type
_entity_poly.pdbx_seq_one_letter_code
_entity_poly.pdbx_strand_id
1 'polypeptide(L)'
;MTPSQVVNEKHEENNMLCLHAADDVMFSNSHLYYTETGLLSLSVLTLFSPFSWFCSAGSGPIQLWQFLLELLTDKSCQSFISWTGDGWEFKLSDPDEVARRWGKRKNKPKMNYEKLSRGLRYYYDKNIIHKTSGKRYVYRFVCDLKSLLGYTPEELHAMLDVKPDVD
;
A
#
# COMPACT_ATOMS: atom_id res chain seq x y z
N MET A 1 -11.63 -34.09 13.82
CA MET A 1 -11.09 -32.91 13.14
C MET A 1 -12.10 -31.78 13.29
N THR A 2 -11.71 -30.65 13.88
CA THR A 2 -12.64 -29.54 14.17
C THR A 2 -12.89 -28.69 12.91
N PRO A 3 -14.07 -28.07 12.76
CA PRO A 3 -14.46 -27.28 11.57
C PRO A 3 -13.54 -26.10 11.23
N SER A 4 -12.64 -25.71 12.13
CA SER A 4 -11.75 -24.55 11.98
C SER A 4 -10.57 -24.79 11.02
N GLN A 5 -10.22 -26.03 10.68
CA GLN A 5 -9.07 -26.28 9.79
C GLN A 5 -9.44 -26.27 8.30
N VAL A 6 -10.69 -26.56 7.93
CA VAL A 6 -11.15 -26.62 6.52
C VAL A 6 -11.35 -25.21 5.91
N VAL A 7 -11.52 -24.18 6.74
CA VAL A 7 -11.70 -22.79 6.28
C VAL A 7 -10.36 -22.14 5.92
N ASN A 8 -9.26 -22.54 6.57
CA ASN A 8 -7.94 -21.97 6.29
C ASN A 8 -7.35 -22.44 4.97
N GLU A 9 -7.45 -23.73 4.62
CA GLU A 9 -6.93 -24.24 3.33
C GLU A 9 -7.67 -23.63 2.13
N LYS A 10 -8.99 -23.48 2.21
CA LYS A 10 -9.77 -22.84 1.13
C LYS A 10 -9.48 -21.35 0.99
N HIS A 11 -9.03 -20.66 2.03
CA HIS A 11 -8.67 -19.24 1.94
C HIS A 11 -7.31 -19.06 1.26
N GLU A 12 -6.36 -19.98 1.50
CA GLU A 12 -5.06 -19.99 0.82
C GLU A 12 -5.16 -20.42 -0.64
N GLU A 13 -5.98 -21.44 -0.97
CA GLU A 13 -6.19 -21.84 -2.38
C GLU A 13 -6.84 -20.74 -3.22
N ASN A 14 -7.79 -19.98 -2.66
CA ASN A 14 -8.41 -18.86 -3.38
C ASN A 14 -7.42 -17.69 -3.59
N ASN A 15 -6.50 -17.47 -2.66
CA ASN A 15 -5.48 -16.42 -2.80
C ASN A 15 -4.40 -16.82 -3.83
N MET A 16 -4.06 -18.12 -3.89
CA MET A 16 -3.12 -18.67 -4.87
C MET A 16 -3.70 -18.69 -6.29
N LEU A 17 -5.00 -18.99 -6.45
CA LEU A 17 -5.70 -18.91 -7.74
C LEU A 17 -5.81 -17.48 -8.28
N CYS A 18 -5.94 -16.47 -7.40
CA CYS A 18 -5.94 -15.06 -7.81
C CYS A 18 -4.56 -14.57 -8.28
N LEU A 19 -3.46 -15.08 -7.71
CA LEU A 19 -2.09 -14.75 -8.14
C LEU A 19 -1.79 -15.31 -9.52
N HIS A 20 -2.17 -16.57 -9.81
CA HIS A 20 -2.02 -17.16 -11.13
C HIS A 20 -2.87 -16.45 -12.21
N ALA A 21 -4.06 -15.95 -11.86
CA ALA A 21 -4.87 -15.16 -12.77
C ALA A 21 -4.26 -13.77 -13.09
N ALA A 22 -3.46 -13.20 -12.19
CA ALA A 22 -2.76 -11.94 -12.45
C ALA A 22 -1.58 -12.13 -13.42
N ASP A 23 -0.92 -13.28 -13.40
CA ASP A 23 0.17 -13.62 -14.32
C ASP A 23 -0.33 -13.82 -15.76
N ASP A 24 -1.51 -14.43 -15.96
CA ASP A 24 -2.13 -14.61 -17.29
C ASP A 24 -2.58 -13.28 -17.93
N VAL A 25 -3.02 -12.31 -17.12
CA VAL A 25 -3.44 -10.98 -17.61
C VAL A 25 -2.26 -10.14 -18.09
N MET A 26 -1.07 -10.33 -17.50
CA MET A 26 0.15 -9.62 -17.91
C MET A 26 0.69 -10.07 -19.28
N PHE A 27 0.45 -11.31 -19.70
CA PHE A 27 0.90 -11.78 -21.01
C PHE A 27 -0.07 -11.42 -22.16
N SER A 28 -1.37 -11.40 -21.89
CA SER A 28 -2.39 -11.15 -22.93
C SER A 28 -2.53 -9.68 -23.36
N ASN A 29 -2.07 -8.72 -22.54
CA ASN A 29 -2.25 -7.29 -22.82
C ASN A 29 -1.07 -6.61 -23.55
N SER A 30 -0.01 -7.36 -23.88
CA SER A 30 1.12 -6.83 -24.65
C SER A 30 0.81 -6.58 -26.13
N HIS A 31 -0.30 -7.13 -26.66
CA HIS A 31 -0.57 -7.15 -28.11
C HIS A 31 -1.63 -6.15 -28.63
N LEU A 32 -2.20 -5.26 -27.82
CA LEU A 32 -3.32 -4.41 -28.28
C LEU A 32 -3.15 -2.90 -28.15
N TYR A 33 -1.95 -2.38 -27.84
CA TYR A 33 -1.74 -0.94 -27.79
C TYR A 33 -0.51 -0.49 -28.58
N TYR A 34 -0.60 -0.63 -29.90
CA TYR A 34 0.23 0.12 -30.85
C TYR A 34 -0.69 0.98 -31.72
N THR A 35 -0.69 2.30 -31.50
CA THR A 35 -1.20 3.27 -32.48
C THR A 35 -0.27 4.49 -32.56
N GLU A 36 0.40 4.56 -33.72
CA GLU A 36 1.07 5.61 -34.51
C GLU A 36 1.49 7.01 -33.99
N THR A 37 1.33 7.39 -32.72
CA THR A 37 1.89 8.67 -32.24
C THR A 37 2.63 8.46 -30.93
N GLY A 38 3.95 8.27 -31.03
CA GLY A 38 4.85 7.91 -29.93
C GLY A 38 5.06 8.98 -28.86
N LEU A 39 3.99 9.44 -28.20
CA LEU A 39 4.04 10.22 -26.96
C LEU A 39 2.86 9.82 -26.06
N LEU A 40 3.14 9.07 -24.99
CA LEU A 40 2.17 8.78 -23.95
C LEU A 40 1.90 10.05 -23.13
N SER A 41 0.63 10.45 -23.02
CA SER A 41 0.22 11.39 -21.97
C SER A 41 0.54 10.77 -20.60
N LEU A 42 1.17 11.55 -19.71
CA LEU A 42 1.49 11.15 -18.33
C LEU A 42 0.26 10.64 -17.54
N SER A 43 -0.96 10.95 -17.99
CA SER A 43 -2.21 10.44 -17.40
C SER A 43 -2.51 8.97 -17.69
N VAL A 44 -1.84 8.33 -18.66
CA VAL A 44 -2.10 6.93 -19.05
C VAL A 44 -1.16 5.96 -18.32
N LEU A 45 0.07 6.38 -18.00
CA LEU A 45 1.04 5.57 -17.26
C LEU A 45 0.61 5.26 -15.82
N THR A 46 -0.27 6.07 -15.22
CA THR A 46 -0.83 5.81 -13.88
C THR A 46 -1.87 4.70 -13.86
N LEU A 47 -2.44 4.31 -15.02
CA LEU A 47 -3.41 3.22 -15.12
C LEU A 47 -2.75 1.83 -15.27
N PHE A 48 -1.47 1.79 -15.65
CA PHE A 48 -0.68 0.55 -15.75
C PHE A 48 0.16 0.28 -14.50
N SER A 49 0.02 1.10 -13.45
CA SER A 49 0.67 0.79 -12.18
C SER A 49 -0.09 -0.38 -11.52
N PRO A 50 0.55 -1.54 -11.30
CA PRO A 50 -0.09 -2.67 -10.59
C PRO A 50 -0.65 -2.25 -9.22
N PHE A 51 -0.16 -1.14 -8.65
CA PHE A 51 -0.61 -0.55 -7.39
C PHE A 51 -2.05 0.02 -7.43
N SER A 52 -2.50 0.58 -8.56
CA SER A 52 -3.86 1.13 -8.69
C SER A 52 -4.91 0.00 -8.76
N TRP A 53 -4.55 -1.11 -9.42
CA TRP A 53 -5.38 -2.32 -9.48
C TRP A 53 -5.44 -3.04 -8.13
N PHE A 54 -4.33 -3.09 -7.40
CA PHE A 54 -4.27 -3.68 -6.06
C PHE A 54 -5.22 -3.00 -5.06
N CYS A 55 -5.49 -1.70 -5.25
CA CYS A 55 -6.46 -0.95 -4.44
C CYS A 55 -7.94 -1.18 -4.84
N SER A 56 -8.20 -1.72 -6.04
CA SER A 56 -9.56 -1.92 -6.59
C SER A 56 -9.98 -3.39 -6.72
N ALA A 57 -9.06 -4.34 -6.60
CA ALA A 57 -9.36 -5.77 -6.73
C ALA A 57 -10.04 -6.32 -5.46
N GLY A 58 -11.38 -6.29 -5.43
CA GLY A 58 -12.22 -7.23 -4.66
C GLY A 58 -12.42 -6.99 -3.16
N SER A 59 -11.76 -6.02 -2.53
CA SER A 59 -11.74 -5.88 -1.05
C SER A 59 -12.66 -4.79 -0.47
N GLY A 60 -13.86 -4.59 -1.01
CA GLY A 60 -14.84 -3.66 -0.42
C GLY A 60 -14.30 -2.22 -0.23
N PRO A 61 -14.77 -1.47 0.79
CA PRO A 61 -14.30 -0.10 1.01
C PRO A 61 -12.81 -0.04 1.40
N ILE A 62 -12.04 0.82 0.72
CA ILE A 62 -10.60 1.03 1.01
C ILE A 62 -10.29 1.15 2.50
N GLN A 63 -9.27 0.41 2.94
CA GLN A 63 -8.79 0.38 4.31
C GLN A 63 -7.65 1.39 4.53
N LEU A 64 -7.44 1.81 5.78
CA LEU A 64 -6.43 2.82 6.10
C LEU A 64 -5.01 2.36 5.72
N TRP A 65 -4.67 1.08 5.92
CA TRP A 65 -3.32 0.59 5.62
C TRP A 65 -3.03 0.60 4.11
N GLN A 66 -4.02 0.25 3.28
CA GLN A 66 -3.94 0.35 1.81
C GLN A 66 -3.76 1.80 1.37
N PHE A 67 -4.53 2.71 1.96
CA PHE A 67 -4.40 4.14 1.69
C PHE A 67 -3.02 4.69 2.07
N LEU A 68 -2.47 4.30 3.22
CA LEU A 68 -1.12 4.72 3.61
C LEU A 68 -0.06 4.16 2.66
N LEU A 69 -0.20 2.90 2.25
CA LEU A 69 0.70 2.28 1.29
C LEU A 69 0.64 3.00 -0.07
N GLU A 70 -0.54 3.35 -0.55
CA GLU A 70 -0.75 4.15 -1.78
C GLU A 70 0.04 5.48 -1.71
N LEU A 71 -0.10 6.22 -0.59
CA LEU A 71 0.65 7.47 -0.41
C LEU A 71 2.16 7.24 -0.34
N LEU A 72 2.61 6.18 0.33
CA LEU A 72 4.03 5.83 0.45
C LEU A 72 4.68 5.42 -0.87
N THR A 73 3.87 5.02 -1.85
CA THR A 73 4.33 4.66 -3.21
C THR A 73 4.28 5.83 -4.19
N ASP A 74 3.84 7.01 -3.75
CA ASP A 74 3.76 8.23 -4.58
C ASP A 74 4.84 9.23 -4.14
N LYS A 75 5.81 9.50 -5.03
CA LYS A 75 6.88 10.48 -4.80
C LYS A 75 6.36 11.87 -4.43
N SER A 76 5.19 12.27 -4.95
CA SER A 76 4.60 13.58 -4.66
C SER A 76 4.08 13.72 -3.23
N CYS A 77 3.95 12.61 -2.50
CA CYS A 77 3.45 12.55 -1.13
C CYS A 77 4.56 12.55 -0.06
N GLN A 78 5.84 12.43 -0.47
CA GLN A 78 6.99 12.29 0.44
C GLN A 78 7.15 13.44 1.46
N SER A 79 6.59 14.62 1.16
CA SER A 79 6.66 15.78 2.07
C SER A 79 5.85 15.59 3.37
N PHE A 80 4.82 14.74 3.37
CA PHE A 80 3.95 14.51 4.53
C PHE A 80 3.91 13.05 5.00
N ILE A 81 4.31 12.09 4.16
CA ILE A 81 4.47 10.69 4.51
C ILE A 81 5.57 10.04 3.67
N SER A 82 6.53 9.38 4.31
CA SER A 82 7.67 8.78 3.61
C SER A 82 8.17 7.52 4.31
N TRP A 83 8.85 6.66 3.56
CA TRP A 83 9.68 5.60 4.11
C TRP A 83 10.87 6.21 4.84
N THR A 84 11.31 5.54 5.91
CA THR A 84 12.48 5.95 6.71
C THR A 84 13.79 5.41 6.15
N GLY A 85 13.73 4.43 5.24
CA GLY A 85 14.90 3.70 4.73
C GLY A 85 15.20 2.40 5.49
N ASP A 86 14.57 2.15 6.64
CA ASP A 86 14.71 0.89 7.40
C ASP A 86 13.53 -0.06 7.11
N GLY A 87 13.73 -1.00 6.20
CA GLY A 87 12.72 -2.00 5.84
C GLY A 87 11.37 -1.34 5.50
N TRP A 88 10.27 -1.89 6.02
CA TRP A 88 8.93 -1.31 5.84
C TRP A 88 8.54 -0.27 6.90
N GLU A 89 9.52 0.45 7.48
CA GLU A 89 9.26 1.54 8.42
C GLU A 89 9.01 2.87 7.71
N PHE A 90 7.93 3.53 8.10
CA PHE A 90 7.50 4.79 7.54
C PHE A 90 7.17 5.82 8.63
N LYS A 91 7.17 7.08 8.23
CA LYS A 91 6.95 8.23 9.10
C LYS A 91 5.88 9.14 8.52
N LEU A 92 5.02 9.64 9.38
CA LEU A 92 4.10 10.73 9.05
C LEU A 92 4.78 12.06 9.42
N SER A 93 5.42 12.69 8.44
CA SER A 93 6.10 13.99 8.61
C SER A 93 5.10 15.12 8.87
N ASP A 94 3.92 15.05 8.22
CA ASP A 94 2.76 15.90 8.50
C ASP A 94 1.53 15.00 8.75
N PRO A 95 1.29 14.59 10.01
CA PRO A 95 0.17 13.73 10.36
C PRO A 95 -1.21 14.35 10.09
N ASP A 96 -1.31 15.68 10.10
CA ASP A 96 -2.57 16.38 9.88
C ASP A 96 -2.95 16.37 8.40
N GLU A 97 -1.99 16.58 7.49
CA GLU A 97 -2.23 16.45 6.05
C GLU A 97 -2.62 15.01 5.67
N VAL A 98 -1.96 14.00 6.24
CA VAL A 98 -2.31 12.58 6.04
C VAL A 98 -3.74 12.32 6.51
N ALA A 99 -4.10 12.80 7.71
CA ALA A 99 -5.45 12.64 8.24
C ALA A 99 -6.51 13.37 7.41
N ARG A 100 -6.20 14.57 6.90
CA ARG A 100 -7.08 15.34 6.02
C ARG A 100 -7.33 14.60 4.70
N ARG A 101 -6.28 14.05 4.07
CA ARG A 101 -6.41 13.26 2.83
C ARG A 101 -7.19 11.97 3.06
N TRP A 102 -6.96 11.29 4.18
CA TRP A 102 -7.77 10.12 4.57
C TRP A 102 -9.25 10.49 4.77
N GLY A 103 -9.51 11.60 5.46
CA GLY A 103 -10.84 12.17 5.63
C GLY A 103 -11.53 12.44 4.31
N LYS A 104 -10.81 13.06 3.35
CA LYS A 104 -11.31 13.28 1.99
C LYS A 104 -11.63 11.96 1.28
N ARG A 105 -10.75 10.96 1.35
CA ARG A 105 -10.92 9.64 0.71
C ARG A 105 -12.15 8.88 1.22
N LYS A 106 -12.48 9.02 2.51
CA LYS A 106 -13.63 8.34 3.15
C LYS A 106 -14.86 9.22 3.35
N ASN A 107 -14.86 10.45 2.80
CA ASN A 107 -15.90 11.46 3.03
C ASN A 107 -16.19 11.70 4.53
N LYS A 108 -15.14 11.86 5.34
CA LYS A 108 -15.18 12.15 6.78
C LYS A 108 -14.47 13.49 7.05
N PRO A 109 -15.17 14.64 6.95
CA PRO A 109 -14.54 15.97 7.03
C PRO A 109 -13.98 16.30 8.43
N LYS A 110 -14.43 15.61 9.48
CA LYS A 110 -13.92 15.75 10.85
C LYS A 110 -12.80 14.74 11.19
N MET A 111 -12.12 14.20 10.18
CA MET A 111 -10.96 13.32 10.39
C MET A 111 -9.77 14.15 10.88
N ASN A 112 -9.02 13.61 11.83
CA ASN A 112 -7.79 14.19 12.36
C ASN A 112 -6.82 13.06 12.74
N TYR A 113 -5.59 13.41 13.09
CA TYR A 113 -4.58 12.41 13.43
C TYR A 113 -4.96 11.57 14.65
N GLU A 114 -5.62 12.13 15.67
CA GLU A 114 -6.06 11.36 16.85
C GLU A 114 -6.96 10.19 16.47
N LYS A 115 -7.94 10.43 15.59
CA LYS A 115 -8.85 9.40 15.08
C LYS A 115 -8.15 8.44 14.13
N LEU A 116 -7.29 8.94 13.25
CA LEU A 116 -6.50 8.10 12.34
C LEU A 116 -5.58 7.16 13.12
N SER A 117 -4.90 7.67 14.15
CA SER A 117 -4.03 6.89 15.02
C SER A 117 -4.79 5.83 15.80
N ARG A 118 -6.09 6.04 16.11
CA ARG A 118 -6.95 5.00 16.67
C ARG A 118 -7.13 3.82 15.70
N GLY A 119 -7.24 4.11 14.40
CA GLY A 119 -7.21 3.13 13.32
C GLY A 119 -5.90 2.35 13.27
N LEU A 120 -4.77 3.05 13.36
CA LEU A 120 -3.44 2.41 13.41
C LEU A 120 -3.30 1.45 14.60
N ARG A 121 -3.78 1.84 15.78
CA ARG A 121 -3.76 0.97 16.97
C ARG A 121 -4.53 -0.33 16.78
N TYR A 122 -5.60 -0.35 15.98
CA TYR A 122 -6.34 -1.59 15.68
C TYR A 122 -5.56 -2.55 14.79
N TYR A 123 -4.45 -2.13 14.18
CA TYR A 123 -3.61 -2.98 13.35
C TYR A 123 -2.52 -3.74 14.11
N TYR A 124 -2.29 -3.41 15.39
CA TYR A 124 -1.17 -3.97 16.15
C TYR A 124 -1.37 -5.48 16.36
N ASP A 125 -2.52 -5.86 16.89
CA ASP A 125 -2.86 -7.28 17.14
C ASP A 125 -3.15 -8.05 15.85
N LYS A 126 -3.40 -7.34 14.74
CA LYS A 126 -3.65 -7.94 13.42
C LYS A 126 -2.37 -8.20 12.63
N ASN A 127 -1.21 -7.85 13.18
CA ASN A 127 0.09 -7.95 12.48
C ASN A 127 0.06 -7.29 11.10
N ILE A 128 -0.53 -6.09 11.00
CA ILE A 128 -0.51 -5.30 9.76
C ILE A 128 0.50 -4.17 9.88
N ILE A 129 0.34 -3.32 10.91
CA ILE A 129 1.24 -2.19 11.21
C ILE A 129 1.53 -2.20 12.70
N HIS A 130 2.77 -1.98 13.09
CA HIS A 130 3.20 -1.76 14.48
C HIS A 130 3.72 -0.34 14.70
N LYS A 131 3.66 0.15 15.95
CA LYS A 131 4.26 1.43 16.33
C LYS A 131 5.76 1.22 16.60
N THR A 132 6.62 2.01 15.96
CA THR A 132 8.04 2.05 16.33
C THR A 132 8.19 2.76 17.68
N SER A 133 8.71 2.06 18.68
CA SER A 133 8.89 2.60 20.04
C SER A 133 9.91 3.74 20.06
N GLY A 134 9.69 4.74 20.92
CA GLY A 134 10.61 5.88 21.06
C GLY A 134 10.56 6.94 19.95
N LYS A 135 10.08 6.61 18.75
CA LYS A 135 10.00 7.55 17.61
C LYS A 135 8.62 8.19 17.47
N ARG A 136 8.50 9.50 17.25
CA ARG A 136 7.20 10.17 17.07
C ARG A 136 6.67 9.96 15.65
N TYR A 137 5.41 9.54 15.53
CA TYR A 137 4.71 9.35 14.24
C TYR A 137 5.34 8.34 13.27
N VAL A 138 6.22 7.48 13.78
CA VAL A 138 6.87 6.40 13.02
C VAL A 138 6.18 5.06 13.29
N TYR A 139 5.96 4.30 12.24
CA TYR A 139 5.26 3.02 12.23
C TYR A 139 5.92 2.07 11.24
N ARG A 140 5.67 0.77 11.37
CA ARG A 140 6.24 -0.25 10.48
C ARG A 140 5.17 -1.21 9.99
N PHE A 141 5.12 -1.49 8.70
CA PHE A 141 4.34 -2.63 8.22
C PHE A 141 5.03 -3.93 8.61
N VAL A 142 4.27 -4.84 9.22
CA VAL A 142 4.78 -6.15 9.67
C VAL A 142 4.13 -7.32 8.93
N CYS A 143 3.15 -7.03 8.06
CA CYS A 143 2.63 -8.01 7.12
C CYS A 143 3.61 -8.24 5.96
N ASP A 144 3.44 -9.34 5.24
CA ASP A 144 4.29 -9.69 4.10
C ASP A 144 3.98 -8.85 2.85
N LEU A 145 4.46 -7.60 2.87
CA LEU A 145 4.37 -6.70 1.72
C LEU A 145 5.21 -7.16 0.53
N LYS A 146 6.23 -7.99 0.74
CA LYS A 146 7.06 -8.49 -0.36
C LYS A 146 6.24 -9.40 -1.27
N SER A 147 5.52 -10.36 -0.69
CA SER A 147 4.61 -11.22 -1.44
C SER A 147 3.45 -10.41 -2.04
N LEU A 148 3.05 -9.32 -1.40
CA LEU A 148 1.96 -8.47 -1.87
C LEU A 148 2.32 -7.61 -3.07
N LEU A 149 3.50 -6.99 -3.04
CA LEU A 149 3.93 -5.99 -4.01
C LEU A 149 4.89 -6.54 -5.06
N GLY A 150 5.51 -7.69 -4.80
CA GLY A 150 6.58 -8.26 -5.63
C GLY A 150 7.93 -7.55 -5.49
N TYR A 151 8.06 -6.60 -4.55
CA TYR A 151 9.27 -5.84 -4.31
C TYR A 151 9.79 -6.03 -2.89
N THR A 152 11.10 -6.05 -2.73
CA THR A 152 11.77 -5.84 -1.44
C THR A 152 11.67 -4.37 -1.02
N PRO A 153 11.78 -4.06 0.29
CA PRO A 153 11.84 -2.67 0.74
C PRO A 153 12.93 -1.87 0.03
N GLU A 154 14.11 -2.47 -0.15
CA GLU A 154 15.28 -1.83 -0.74
C GLU A 154 15.05 -1.46 -2.21
N GLU A 155 14.43 -2.35 -2.99
CA GLU A 155 14.05 -2.07 -4.38
C GLU A 155 13.02 -0.93 -4.45
N LEU A 156 12.00 -0.95 -3.58
CA LEU A 156 11.01 0.12 -3.54
C LEU A 156 11.63 1.46 -3.15
N HIS A 157 12.52 1.47 -2.16
CA HIS A 157 13.24 2.66 -1.73
C HIS A 157 14.09 3.25 -2.84
N ALA A 158 14.80 2.41 -3.61
CA ALA A 158 15.59 2.83 -4.75
C ALA A 158 14.71 3.44 -5.86
N MET A 159 13.57 2.82 -6.17
CA MET A 159 12.62 3.37 -7.15
C MET A 159 12.04 4.72 -6.71
N LEU A 160 11.88 4.91 -5.40
CA LEU A 160 11.30 6.12 -4.81
C LEU A 160 12.32 7.21 -4.45
N ASP A 161 13.62 6.98 -4.68
CA ASP A 161 14.71 7.87 -4.27
C ASP A 161 14.68 8.21 -2.75
N VAL A 162 14.31 7.23 -1.92
CA VAL A 162 14.21 7.41 -0.46
C VAL A 162 15.60 7.65 0.11
N LYS A 163 15.76 8.76 0.83
CA LYS A 163 16.96 9.03 1.63
C LYS A 163 16.73 8.50 3.05
N PRO A 164 17.60 7.63 3.59
CA PRO A 164 17.42 7.12 4.94
C PRO A 164 17.46 8.25 5.96
N ASP A 165 16.53 8.22 6.93
CA ASP A 165 16.51 9.16 8.04
C ASP A 165 17.80 8.97 8.86
N VAL A 166 18.58 10.04 9.01
CA VAL A 166 19.72 10.07 9.94
C VAL A 166 19.12 10.44 11.29
N ASP A 167 18.87 9.44 12.14
CA ASP A 167 18.35 9.64 13.50
C ASP A 167 19.26 10.57 14.33
#